data_AF-A0A6I8M3N5-F1
#
_entry.id   AF-A0A6I8M3N5-F1
#
_cell.length_a   1.000
_cell.length_b   1.000
_cell.length_c   1.000
_cell.angle_alpha   90.00
_cell.angle_beta   90.00
_cell.angle_gamma   90.00
#
_symmetry.space_group_name_H-M   'P 1'
#
loop_
_entity.id
_entity.type
_entity.pdbx_description
1 polymer ?
#
loop_
_entity_poly.entity_id
_entity_poly.type
_entity_poly.pdbx_seq_one_letter_code
_entity_poly.pdbx_strand_id
1 'polypeptide(L)'
;MTAAANVSGALAPSPLPAGRLGVRESAASAAGWISAGCYLAAVAGANWASTYHVLVAGPLVIPLGACVAGAAFTARDVVHDALGVVGVFAAIAAGTVLSAAVATPRIAVASATAFLLSELTDSWLYRRWQPRGQAAAISGSNLGGLVVDSVVFVPCAFGTLTLLPGQLAGKALATLAAVTVAIGVARRQGVRS
;
A
#
# COMPACT_ATOMS: atom_id res chain seq x y z
N MET A 1 -74.23 5.78 -14.71
CA MET A 1 -73.44 6.80 -15.44
C MET A 1 -73.00 7.87 -14.45
N THR A 2 -71.81 7.73 -13.85
CA THR A 2 -71.12 8.83 -13.14
C THR A 2 -69.64 8.52 -12.98
N ALA A 3 -68.82 9.48 -13.43
CA ALA A 3 -67.49 9.89 -12.98
C ALA A 3 -66.25 8.97 -13.13
N ALA A 4 -65.24 9.56 -13.76
CA ALA A 4 -63.89 9.09 -14.03
C ALA A 4 -62.97 9.18 -12.80
N ALA A 5 -61.92 8.35 -12.77
CA ALA A 5 -60.68 8.65 -12.05
C ALA A 5 -59.48 8.02 -12.77
N ASN A 6 -58.75 8.89 -13.47
CA ASN A 6 -57.43 8.68 -14.02
C ASN A 6 -56.43 8.56 -12.86
N VAL A 7 -55.71 7.44 -12.77
CA VAL A 7 -54.57 7.29 -11.84
C VAL A 7 -53.32 6.98 -12.66
N SER A 8 -52.87 8.00 -13.38
CA SER A 8 -51.45 8.18 -13.72
C SER A 8 -50.82 8.99 -12.61
N GLY A 9 -49.97 8.38 -11.78
CA GLY A 9 -49.14 9.11 -10.83
C GLY A 9 -48.84 8.36 -9.55
N ALA A 10 -47.77 7.57 -9.53
CA ALA A 10 -46.96 7.37 -8.32
C ALA A 10 -45.62 6.71 -8.65
N LEU A 11 -44.56 7.30 -8.08
CA LEU A 11 -43.19 6.79 -7.93
C LEU A 11 -42.21 7.06 -9.08
N ALA A 12 -42.01 8.35 -9.38
CA ALA A 12 -40.68 8.80 -9.76
C ALA A 12 -39.75 8.68 -8.53
N PRO A 13 -38.55 8.07 -8.64
CA PRO A 13 -37.59 8.05 -7.55
C PRO A 13 -37.17 9.48 -7.22
N SER A 14 -37.19 9.84 -5.93
CA SER A 14 -36.71 11.14 -5.47
C SER A 14 -35.23 11.30 -5.85
N PRO A 15 -34.82 12.43 -6.45
CA PRO A 15 -33.41 12.68 -6.72
C PRO A 15 -32.66 12.76 -5.38
N LEU A 16 -31.65 11.90 -5.21
CA LEU A 16 -30.76 11.95 -4.06
C LEU A 16 -30.11 13.35 -3.98
N PRO A 17 -30.00 13.96 -2.79
CA PRO A 17 -29.44 15.30 -2.65
C PRO A 17 -27.96 15.33 -3.09
N ALA A 18 -27.69 16.10 -4.15
CA ALA A 18 -26.40 16.22 -4.84
C ALA A 18 -25.22 16.68 -3.94
N GLY A 19 -25.48 17.18 -2.74
CA GLY A 19 -24.45 17.71 -1.83
C GLY A 19 -23.60 16.67 -1.09
N ARG A 20 -24.02 15.39 -1.00
CA ARG A 20 -23.25 14.35 -0.28
C ARG A 20 -22.17 13.66 -1.13
N LEU A 21 -22.22 13.82 -2.46
CA LEU A 21 -21.25 13.20 -3.36
C LEU A 21 -19.94 14.00 -3.39
N GLY A 22 -20.01 15.33 -3.53
CA GLY A 22 -18.81 16.18 -3.60
C GLY A 22 -17.97 16.23 -2.32
N VAL A 23 -18.60 16.13 -1.13
CA VAL A 23 -17.86 16.09 0.15
C VAL A 23 -17.15 14.73 0.35
N ARG A 24 -17.76 13.62 -0.08
CA ARG A 24 -17.12 12.29 -0.04
C ARG A 24 -15.98 12.18 -1.04
N GLU A 25 -16.12 12.74 -2.25
CA GLU A 25 -15.06 12.78 -3.25
C GLU A 25 -13.87 13.64 -2.79
N SER A 26 -14.14 14.81 -2.21
CA SER A 26 -13.10 15.73 -1.76
C SER A 26 -12.34 15.19 -0.53
N ALA A 27 -13.03 14.60 0.45
CA ALA A 27 -12.41 13.94 1.59
C ALA A 27 -11.66 12.63 1.22
N ALA A 28 -12.17 11.86 0.26
CA ALA A 28 -11.46 10.71 -0.30
C ALA A 28 -10.16 11.12 -1.01
N SER A 29 -10.15 12.28 -1.70
CA SER A 29 -8.93 12.82 -2.30
C SER A 29 -7.90 13.24 -1.25
N ALA A 30 -8.32 13.89 -0.16
CA ALA A 30 -7.42 14.33 0.91
C ALA A 30 -6.80 13.15 1.66
N ALA A 31 -7.59 12.12 1.98
CA ALA A 31 -7.10 10.88 2.57
C ALA A 31 -6.09 10.16 1.66
N GLY A 32 -6.35 10.15 0.35
CA GLY A 32 -5.43 9.62 -0.66
C GLY A 32 -4.08 10.36 -0.67
N TRP A 33 -4.09 11.69 -0.70
CA TRP A 33 -2.86 12.49 -0.66
C TRP A 33 -2.10 12.37 0.67
N ILE A 34 -2.80 12.27 1.80
CA ILE A 34 -2.17 12.00 3.10
C ILE A 34 -1.48 10.63 3.08
N SER A 35 -2.17 9.60 2.56
CA SER A 35 -1.59 8.26 2.44
C SER A 35 -0.37 8.23 1.52
N ALA A 36 -0.38 9.01 0.43
CA ALA A 36 0.76 9.17 -0.46
C ALA A 36 1.94 9.85 0.26
N GLY A 37 1.69 10.90 1.03
CA GLY A 37 2.69 11.55 1.88
C GLY A 37 3.30 10.58 2.90
N CYS A 38 2.46 9.81 3.60
CA CYS A 38 2.92 8.77 4.54
C CYS A 38 3.75 7.68 3.85
N TYR A 39 3.34 7.24 2.66
CA TYR A 39 4.09 6.29 1.85
C TYR A 39 5.46 6.83 1.47
N LEU A 40 5.55 8.06 0.97
CA LEU A 40 6.83 8.71 0.62
C LEU A 40 7.77 8.82 1.82
N ALA A 41 7.24 9.23 2.97
CA ALA A 41 8.01 9.30 4.21
C ALA A 41 8.50 7.92 4.66
N ALA A 42 7.67 6.89 4.55
CA ALA A 42 8.04 5.51 4.88
C ALA A 42 9.11 4.97 3.95
N VAL A 43 9.02 5.23 2.63
CA VAL A 43 10.03 4.82 1.65
C VAL A 43 11.37 5.50 1.93
N ALA A 44 11.38 6.82 2.12
CA ALA A 44 12.59 7.56 2.44
C ALA A 44 13.22 7.10 3.76
N GLY A 45 12.39 6.91 4.80
CA GLY A 45 12.81 6.38 6.10
C GLY A 45 13.37 4.96 6.00
N ALA A 46 12.76 4.09 5.19
CA ALA A 46 13.23 2.73 4.96
C ALA A 46 14.60 2.70 4.26
N ASN A 47 14.80 3.56 3.26
CA ASN A 47 16.04 3.63 2.51
C ASN A 47 17.17 4.25 3.34
N TRP A 48 16.87 5.30 4.11
CA TRP A 48 17.80 5.86 5.09
C TRP A 48 18.19 4.81 6.15
N ALA A 49 17.21 4.14 6.77
CA ALA A 49 17.46 3.14 7.79
C ALA A 49 18.23 1.91 7.27
N SER A 50 17.95 1.46 6.04
CA SER A 50 18.69 0.38 5.37
C SER A 50 20.16 0.74 5.11
N THR A 51 20.48 2.03 5.04
CA THR A 51 21.86 2.49 4.80
C THR A 51 22.70 2.40 6.07
N TYR A 52 22.12 2.69 7.24
CA TYR A 52 22.91 2.95 8.45
C TYR A 52 22.65 1.99 9.62
N HIS A 53 21.57 1.20 9.58
CA HIS A 53 21.13 0.45 10.76
C HIS A 53 20.73 -0.99 10.46
N VAL A 54 21.15 -1.89 11.36
CA VAL A 54 20.79 -3.32 11.35
C VAL A 54 20.38 -3.73 12.76
N LEU A 55 19.42 -4.64 12.84
CA LEU A 55 19.02 -5.34 14.07
C LEU A 55 19.53 -6.77 14.00
N VAL A 56 20.07 -7.26 15.10
CA VAL A 56 20.50 -8.66 15.22
C VAL A 56 19.54 -9.36 16.18
N ALA A 57 18.83 -10.35 15.67
CA ALA A 57 17.88 -11.17 16.41
C ALA A 57 18.28 -12.64 16.31
N GLY A 58 19.13 -13.09 17.23
CA GLY A 58 19.73 -14.44 17.16
C GLY A 58 20.55 -14.61 15.88
N PRO A 59 20.26 -15.61 15.03
CA PRO A 59 21.00 -15.82 13.78
C PRO A 59 20.57 -14.86 12.66
N LEU A 60 19.52 -14.06 12.83
CA LEU A 60 19.03 -13.15 11.80
C LEU A 60 19.68 -11.77 11.93
N VAL A 61 20.25 -11.30 10.83
CA VAL A 61 20.62 -9.90 10.62
C VAL A 61 19.52 -9.24 9.78
N ILE A 62 18.80 -8.31 10.39
CA ILE A 62 17.62 -7.65 9.82
C ILE A 62 17.99 -6.20 9.51
N PRO A 63 18.03 -5.79 8.23
CA PRO A 63 18.16 -4.37 7.90
C PRO A 63 16.99 -3.59 8.50
N LEU A 64 17.26 -2.51 9.23
CA LEU A 64 16.20 -1.79 9.97
C LEU A 64 15.18 -1.17 9.03
N GLY A 65 15.60 -0.81 7.81
CA GLY A 65 14.70 -0.38 6.77
C GLY A 65 13.72 -1.45 6.30
N ALA A 66 13.97 -2.75 6.51
CA ALA A 66 12.99 -3.80 6.26
C ALA A 66 11.73 -3.63 7.15
N CYS A 67 11.94 -3.27 8.42
CA CYS A 67 10.85 -3.03 9.36
C CYS A 67 10.04 -1.78 8.98
N VAL A 68 10.68 -0.76 8.40
CA VAL A 68 9.98 0.45 7.93
C VAL A 68 9.27 0.18 6.59
N ALA A 69 9.92 -0.56 5.69
CA ALA A 69 9.37 -0.92 4.38
C ALA A 69 8.10 -1.77 4.49
N GLY A 70 8.00 -2.64 5.50
CA GLY A 70 6.79 -3.44 5.73
C GLY A 70 5.54 -2.57 5.97
N ALA A 71 5.69 -1.40 6.59
CA ALA A 71 4.61 -0.42 6.74
C ALA A 71 4.32 0.35 5.45
N ALA A 72 5.34 0.58 4.61
CA ALA A 72 5.17 1.22 3.31
C ALA A 72 4.28 0.39 2.37
N PHE A 73 4.32 -0.94 2.43
CA PHE A 73 3.41 -1.79 1.64
C PHE A 73 1.94 -1.55 2.01
N THR A 74 1.59 -1.51 3.30
CA THR A 74 0.21 -1.22 3.71
C THR A 74 -0.23 0.18 3.28
N ALA A 75 0.66 1.18 3.37
CA ALA A 75 0.36 2.54 2.92
C ALA A 75 0.17 2.61 1.39
N ARG A 76 0.96 1.85 0.62
CA ARG A 76 0.84 1.74 -0.82
C ARG A 76 -0.51 1.18 -1.24
N ASP A 77 -1.03 0.18 -0.53
CA ASP A 77 -2.36 -0.38 -0.81
C ASP A 77 -3.45 0.70 -0.68
N VAL A 78 -3.34 1.57 0.33
CA VAL A 78 -4.26 2.73 0.49
C VAL A 78 -4.08 3.76 -0.63
N VAL A 79 -2.84 4.02 -1.07
CA VAL A 79 -2.56 4.90 -2.22
C VAL A 79 -3.15 4.33 -3.49
N HIS A 80 -3.02 3.03 -3.70
CA HIS A 80 -3.58 2.34 -4.85
C HIS A 80 -5.12 2.45 -4.86
N ASP A 81 -5.77 2.25 -3.72
CA ASP A 81 -7.23 2.37 -3.59
C ASP A 81 -7.72 3.82 -3.78
N ALA A 82 -6.96 4.81 -3.31
CA ALA A 82 -7.38 6.22 -3.34
C ALA A 82 -6.99 6.98 -4.62
N LEU A 83 -5.83 6.68 -5.21
CA LEU A 83 -5.23 7.41 -6.34
C LEU A 83 -5.03 6.54 -7.58
N GLY A 84 -5.32 5.23 -7.50
CA GLY A 84 -5.18 4.29 -8.60
C GLY A 84 -3.73 3.98 -8.98
N VAL A 85 -3.57 3.16 -10.02
CA VAL A 85 -2.26 2.66 -10.47
C VAL A 85 -1.30 3.78 -10.89
N VAL A 86 -1.80 4.84 -11.51
CA VAL A 86 -0.97 6.01 -11.91
C VAL A 86 -0.44 6.73 -10.67
N GLY A 87 -1.26 6.86 -9.63
CA GLY A 87 -0.86 7.42 -8.35
C GLY A 87 0.25 6.62 -7.68
N VAL A 88 0.18 5.28 -7.74
CA VAL A 88 1.24 4.42 -7.20
C VAL A 88 2.55 4.58 -7.96
N PHE A 89 2.53 4.57 -9.30
CA PHE A 89 3.75 4.80 -10.08
C PHE A 89 4.35 6.20 -9.84
N ALA A 90 3.50 7.22 -9.72
CA ALA A 90 3.95 8.57 -9.36
C ALA A 90 4.57 8.60 -7.96
N ALA A 91 3.98 7.91 -6.99
CA ALA A 91 4.49 7.80 -5.63
C ALA A 91 5.82 7.02 -5.57
N ILE A 92 5.99 5.95 -6.34
CA ILE A 92 7.26 5.22 -6.48
C ILE A 92 8.33 6.15 -7.09
N ALA A 93 8.00 6.89 -8.14
CA ALA A 93 8.92 7.84 -8.77
C ALA A 93 9.35 8.94 -7.81
N ALA A 94 8.39 9.59 -7.12
CA ALA A 94 8.67 10.61 -6.13
C ALA A 94 9.46 10.05 -4.93
N GLY A 95 9.14 8.85 -4.46
CA GLY A 95 9.85 8.16 -3.39
C GLY A 95 11.29 7.82 -3.78
N THR A 96 11.53 7.48 -5.05
CA THR A 96 12.86 7.25 -5.61
C THR A 96 13.69 8.54 -5.59
N VAL A 97 13.13 9.65 -6.06
CA VAL A 97 13.78 10.97 -6.04
C VAL A 97 14.11 11.38 -4.61
N LEU A 98 13.16 11.22 -3.69
CA LEU A 98 13.39 11.51 -2.27
C LEU A 98 14.47 10.61 -1.65
N SER A 99 14.49 9.34 -2.02
CA SER A 99 15.50 8.37 -1.56
C SER A 99 16.90 8.71 -2.04
N ALA A 100 17.04 9.27 -3.24
CA ALA A 100 18.33 9.75 -3.74
C ALA A 100 18.90 10.91 -2.91
N ALA A 101 18.06 11.64 -2.17
CA ALA A 101 18.50 12.72 -1.28
C ALA A 101 18.91 12.23 0.13
N VAL A 102 18.41 11.07 0.58
CA VAL A 102 18.60 10.59 1.97
C VAL A 102 19.38 9.28 2.10
N ALA A 103 19.55 8.52 1.02
CA ALA A 103 20.24 7.23 1.01
C ALA A 103 21.39 7.21 0.00
N THR A 104 22.20 6.15 0.03
CA THR A 104 23.24 5.98 -1.00
C THR A 104 22.60 5.77 -2.38
N PRO A 105 23.24 6.20 -3.48
CA PRO A 105 22.71 6.01 -4.84
C PRO A 105 22.39 4.54 -5.15
N ARG A 106 23.21 3.62 -4.63
CA ARG A 106 22.99 2.18 -4.75
C ARG A 106 21.68 1.73 -4.13
N ILE A 107 21.38 2.16 -2.90
CA ILE A 107 20.14 1.83 -2.19
C ILE A 107 18.93 2.45 -2.91
N ALA A 108 19.03 3.69 -3.37
CA ALA A 108 17.96 4.35 -4.10
C ALA A 108 17.60 3.60 -5.40
N VAL A 109 18.59 3.22 -6.21
CA VAL A 109 18.37 2.45 -7.45
C VAL A 109 17.84 1.05 -7.15
N ALA A 110 18.38 0.37 -6.13
CA ALA A 110 17.90 -0.94 -5.71
C ALA A 110 16.42 -0.89 -5.27
N SER A 111 16.06 0.12 -4.47
CA SER A 111 14.69 0.35 -4.01
C SER A 111 13.73 0.65 -5.16
N ALA A 112 14.11 1.53 -6.09
CA ALA A 112 13.30 1.85 -7.24
C ALA A 112 13.01 0.61 -8.11
N THR A 113 14.05 -0.18 -8.38
CA THR A 113 13.95 -1.41 -9.18
C THR A 113 13.07 -2.44 -8.47
N ALA A 114 13.28 -2.63 -7.18
CA ALA A 114 12.51 -3.57 -6.36
C ALA A 114 11.03 -3.18 -6.29
N PHE A 115 10.71 -1.92 -6.03
CA PHE A 115 9.33 -1.44 -5.98
C PHE A 115 8.61 -1.58 -7.32
N LEU A 116 9.26 -1.23 -8.44
CA LEU A 116 8.64 -1.38 -9.76
C LEU A 116 8.33 -2.84 -10.08
N LEU A 117 9.28 -3.75 -9.86
CA LEU A 117 9.06 -5.19 -10.12
C LEU A 117 8.05 -5.81 -9.16
N SER A 118 8.06 -5.37 -7.89
CA SER A 118 7.08 -5.76 -6.89
C SER A 118 5.67 -5.35 -7.31
N GLU A 119 5.48 -4.09 -7.73
CA GLU A 119 4.19 -3.56 -8.17
C GLU A 119 3.63 -4.30 -9.39
N LEU A 120 4.48 -4.62 -10.37
CA LEU A 120 4.10 -5.42 -11.53
C LEU A 120 3.70 -6.83 -11.13
N THR A 121 4.42 -7.42 -10.17
CA THR A 121 4.12 -8.76 -9.65
C THR A 121 2.79 -8.76 -8.88
N ASP A 122 2.57 -7.77 -8.03
CA ASP A 122 1.33 -7.59 -7.28
C ASP A 122 0.13 -7.46 -8.22
N SER A 123 0.25 -6.57 -9.21
CA SER A 123 -0.78 -6.36 -10.23
C SER A 123 -1.10 -7.63 -11.03
N TRP A 124 -0.09 -8.48 -11.27
CA TRP A 124 -0.28 -9.76 -11.96
C TRP A 124 -0.91 -10.81 -11.05
N LEU A 125 -0.39 -10.99 -9.84
CA LEU A 125 -0.89 -11.96 -8.86
C LEU A 125 -2.32 -11.64 -8.42
N TYR A 126 -2.62 -10.37 -8.16
CA TYR A 126 -3.96 -9.91 -7.81
C TYR A 126 -4.97 -10.35 -8.87
N ARG A 127 -4.72 -10.02 -10.15
CA ARG A 127 -5.60 -10.41 -11.28
C ARG A 127 -5.71 -11.93 -11.42
N ARG A 128 -4.62 -12.65 -11.22
CA ARG A 128 -4.59 -14.12 -11.33
C ARG A 128 -5.38 -14.81 -10.21
N TRP A 129 -5.45 -14.19 -9.03
CA TRP A 129 -6.07 -14.75 -7.82
C TRP A 129 -7.44 -14.15 -7.51
N GLN A 130 -7.82 -13.06 -8.16
CA GLN A 130 -9.15 -12.44 -8.08
C GLN A 130 -10.30 -13.46 -8.22
N PRO A 131 -10.25 -14.45 -9.14
CA PRO A 131 -11.32 -15.45 -9.26
C PRO A 131 -11.45 -16.37 -8.04
N ARG A 132 -10.44 -16.44 -7.16
CA ARG A 132 -10.44 -17.26 -5.94
C ARG A 132 -10.94 -16.52 -4.69
N GLY A 133 -11.35 -15.25 -4.84
CA GLY A 133 -11.87 -14.42 -3.77
C GLY A 133 -10.94 -13.25 -3.40
N GLN A 134 -11.53 -12.15 -2.95
CA GLN A 134 -10.83 -10.88 -2.71
C GLN A 134 -9.74 -11.01 -1.64
N ALA A 135 -10.01 -11.72 -0.54
CA ALA A 135 -9.03 -11.93 0.53
C ALA A 135 -7.81 -12.74 0.03
N ALA A 136 -8.03 -13.75 -0.82
CA ALA A 136 -6.96 -14.54 -1.40
C ALA A 136 -6.13 -13.70 -2.39
N ALA A 137 -6.78 -12.86 -3.20
CA ALA A 137 -6.10 -11.97 -4.14
C ALA A 137 -5.18 -10.97 -3.42
N ILE A 138 -5.68 -10.29 -2.38
CA ILE A 138 -4.89 -9.32 -1.59
C ILE A 138 -3.74 -10.00 -0.86
N SER A 139 -4.00 -11.13 -0.20
CA SER A 139 -2.95 -11.84 0.55
C SER A 139 -1.88 -12.39 -0.39
N GLY A 140 -2.30 -12.96 -1.53
CA GLY A 140 -1.41 -13.55 -2.52
C GLY A 140 -0.57 -12.51 -3.24
N SER A 141 -1.15 -11.37 -3.63
CA SER A 141 -0.38 -10.26 -4.20
C SER A 141 0.63 -9.77 -3.17
N ASN A 142 0.20 -9.32 -1.99
CA ASN A 142 1.09 -8.71 -1.01
C ASN A 142 2.25 -9.61 -0.58
N LEU A 143 2.03 -10.92 -0.47
CA LEU A 143 3.11 -11.88 -0.24
C LEU A 143 4.09 -11.96 -1.41
N GLY A 144 3.58 -12.05 -2.64
CA GLY A 144 4.41 -12.09 -3.85
C GLY A 144 5.22 -10.82 -4.06
N GLY A 145 4.58 -9.65 -3.93
CA GLY A 145 5.26 -8.35 -3.99
C GLY A 145 6.35 -8.21 -2.93
N LEU A 146 6.08 -8.59 -1.68
CA LEU A 146 7.06 -8.54 -0.59
C LEU A 146 8.28 -9.44 -0.87
N VAL A 147 8.04 -10.64 -1.40
CA VAL A 147 9.10 -11.60 -1.76
C VAL A 147 9.93 -11.06 -2.92
N VAL A 148 9.31 -10.65 -4.02
CA VAL A 148 10.01 -10.10 -5.19
C VAL A 148 10.80 -8.86 -4.82
N ASP A 149 10.19 -7.94 -4.07
CA ASP A 149 10.85 -6.73 -3.59
C ASP A 149 12.12 -7.08 -2.80
N SER A 150 12.04 -8.05 -1.88
CA SER A 150 13.19 -8.45 -1.07
C SER A 150 14.27 -9.19 -1.86
N VAL A 151 13.87 -10.10 -2.77
CA VAL A 151 14.79 -10.86 -3.62
C VAL A 151 15.54 -9.96 -4.59
N VAL A 152 14.92 -8.89 -5.08
CA VAL A 152 15.57 -7.89 -5.94
C VAL A 152 16.38 -6.90 -5.11
N PHE A 153 15.79 -6.34 -4.06
CA PHE A 153 16.41 -5.28 -3.27
C PHE A 153 17.71 -5.74 -2.62
N VAL A 154 17.72 -6.87 -1.92
CA VAL A 154 18.84 -7.31 -1.08
C VAL A 154 20.15 -7.48 -1.86
N PRO A 155 20.22 -8.24 -2.97
CA PRO A 155 21.45 -8.35 -3.75
C PRO A 155 21.84 -7.02 -4.43
N CYS A 156 20.87 -6.24 -4.92
CA CYS A 156 21.17 -4.94 -5.54
C CYS A 156 21.73 -3.94 -4.52
N ALA A 157 21.15 -3.88 -3.33
CA ALA A 157 21.51 -2.99 -2.23
C ALA A 157 22.84 -3.39 -1.58
N PHE A 158 23.01 -4.67 -1.25
CA PHE A 158 24.08 -5.14 -0.37
C PHE A 158 25.09 -6.07 -1.05
N GLY A 159 24.80 -6.57 -2.26
CA GLY A 159 25.71 -7.44 -3.01
C GLY A 159 25.76 -8.88 -2.50
N THR A 160 24.78 -9.28 -1.69
CA THR A 160 24.70 -10.60 -1.05
C THR A 160 23.25 -11.00 -0.88
N LEU A 161 22.98 -12.30 -0.74
CA LEU A 161 21.66 -12.84 -0.36
C LEU A 161 21.59 -13.23 1.12
N THR A 162 22.69 -13.09 1.88
CA THR A 162 22.74 -13.48 3.30
C THR A 162 21.75 -12.73 4.18
N LEU A 163 21.41 -11.49 3.80
CA LEU A 163 20.44 -10.66 4.52
C LEU A 163 18.98 -10.98 4.13
N LEU A 164 18.75 -11.82 3.13
CA LEU A 164 17.41 -12.10 2.60
C LEU A 164 16.46 -12.68 3.67
N PRO A 165 16.86 -13.67 4.50
CA PRO A 165 15.98 -14.18 5.54
C PRO A 165 15.58 -13.09 6.56
N GLY A 166 16.53 -12.25 6.95
CA GLY A 166 16.27 -11.12 7.86
C GLY A 166 15.38 -10.06 7.23
N GLN A 167 15.61 -9.73 5.95
CA GLN A 167 14.78 -8.80 5.19
C GLN A 167 13.32 -9.27 5.11
N LEU A 168 13.11 -10.53 4.75
CA LEU A 168 11.78 -11.13 4.64
C LEU A 168 11.07 -11.14 5.99
N ALA A 169 11.77 -11.58 7.05
CA ALA A 169 11.21 -11.61 8.41
C ALA A 169 10.84 -10.20 8.90
N GLY A 170 11.74 -9.22 8.75
CA GLY A 170 11.51 -7.84 9.16
C GLY A 170 10.30 -7.21 8.46
N LYS A 171 10.21 -7.36 7.13
CA LYS A 171 9.07 -6.86 6.36
C LYS A 171 7.78 -7.57 6.73
N ALA A 172 7.79 -8.90 6.80
CA ALA A 172 6.59 -9.67 7.10
C ALA A 172 6.01 -9.31 8.48
N LEU A 173 6.85 -9.24 9.51
CA LEU A 173 6.44 -8.84 10.85
C LEU A 173 5.89 -7.41 10.90
N ALA A 174 6.57 -6.48 10.23
CA ALA A 174 6.12 -5.09 10.16
C ALA A 174 4.79 -4.94 9.40
N THR A 175 4.62 -5.63 8.27
CA THR A 175 3.36 -5.63 7.51
C THR A 175 2.23 -6.24 8.34
N LEU A 176 2.46 -7.36 9.03
CA LEU A 176 1.49 -7.97 9.94
C LEU A 176 1.08 -7.00 11.06
N ALA A 177 2.05 -6.32 11.67
CA ALA A 177 1.78 -5.33 12.71
C ALA A 177 0.96 -4.15 12.16
N ALA A 178 1.35 -3.59 11.01
CA ALA A 178 0.66 -2.47 10.36
C ALA A 178 -0.79 -2.82 10.01
N VAL A 179 -1.03 -4.00 9.42
CA VAL A 179 -2.37 -4.50 9.10
C VAL A 179 -3.20 -4.70 10.37
N THR A 180 -2.62 -5.29 11.42
CA THR A 180 -3.32 -5.51 12.70
C THR A 180 -3.76 -4.18 13.34
N VAL A 181 -2.89 -3.18 13.33
CA VAL A 181 -3.19 -1.83 13.82
C VAL A 181 -4.30 -1.19 12.98
N ALA A 182 -4.21 -1.26 11.65
CA ALA A 182 -5.23 -0.71 10.76
C ALA A 182 -6.62 -1.33 11.02
N ILE A 183 -6.69 -2.67 11.14
CA ILE A 183 -7.93 -3.37 11.48
C ILE A 183 -8.46 -2.95 12.86
N GLY A 184 -7.58 -2.85 13.86
CA GLY A 184 -7.94 -2.42 15.21
C GLY A 184 -8.53 -1.00 15.25
N VAL A 185 -7.95 -0.07 14.48
CA VAL A 185 -8.46 1.30 14.35
C VAL A 185 -9.81 1.31 13.65
N ALA A 186 -9.96 0.59 12.54
CA ALA A 186 -11.22 0.52 11.80
C ALA A 186 -12.37 -0.03 12.65
N ARG A 187 -12.12 -1.07 13.45
CA ARG A 187 -13.10 -1.64 14.38
C ARG A 187 -13.55 -0.62 15.44
N ARG A 188 -12.65 0.23 15.95
CA ARG A 188 -13.00 1.26 16.94
C ARG A 188 -13.85 2.39 16.36
N GLN A 189 -13.71 2.68 15.06
CA GLN A 189 -14.50 3.70 14.38
C GLN A 189 -15.91 3.20 14.05
N GLY A 190 -16.06 1.94 13.63
CA GLY A 190 -17.38 1.32 13.39
C GLY A 190 -18.22 1.03 14.64
N VAL A 191 -17.62 1.06 15.83
CA VAL A 191 -18.35 0.97 17.12
C VAL A 191 -18.87 2.35 17.58
N ARG A 192 -18.47 3.44 16.91
CA ARG A 192 -18.86 4.82 17.25
C ARG A 192 -19.88 5.46 16.29
N SER A 193 -20.36 4.70 15.31
CA SER A 193 -21.41 5.10 14.35
C SER A 193 -22.74 4.44 14.68
#